data_AF-A0A450WMU9-F1
#
_entry.id   AF-A0A450WMU9-F1
#
_cell.length_a   1.000
_cell.length_b   1.000
_cell.length_c   1.000
_cell.angle_alpha   90.00
_cell.angle_beta   90.00
_cell.angle_gamma   90.00
#
_symmetry.space_group_name_H-M   'P 1'
#
loop_
_entity.id
_entity.type
_entity.pdbx_description
1 polymer ?
#
loop_
_entity_poly.entity_id
_entity_poly.type
_entity_poly.pdbx_seq_one_letter_code
_entity_poly.pdbx_strand_id
1 'polypeptide(L)'
;MPMLGFWPVGPNALSWKEVGEAFRTTWHHVFCSVEMAVAWGLEHRVLSGIEAIGIDEIQWQRGHHYLTLVYQIDAGCRRLLWIGDKRQVKTLLRFFRRFGKERTANLRYICSDMWKSLT
;
A
#
# COMPACT_ATOMS: atom_id res chain seq x y z
N MET A 1 23.26 12.15 -28.31
CA MET A 1 23.76 11.28 -27.24
C MET A 1 22.66 11.11 -26.20
N PRO A 2 22.03 9.94 -26.06
CA PRO A 2 21.09 9.70 -24.98
C PRO A 2 21.87 9.36 -23.70
N MET A 3 21.63 10.09 -22.62
CA MET A 3 22.05 9.69 -21.27
C MET A 3 21.27 8.44 -20.89
N LEU A 4 21.83 7.26 -21.13
CA LEU A 4 21.42 6.02 -20.48
C LEU A 4 21.66 6.21 -18.97
N GLY A 5 20.59 6.37 -18.22
CA GLY A 5 20.63 6.43 -16.76
C GLY A 5 21.29 5.17 -16.21
N PHE A 6 22.49 5.33 -15.65
CA PHE A 6 23.22 4.26 -15.00
C PHE A 6 22.60 4.05 -13.60
N TRP A 7 21.47 3.34 -13.54
CA TRP A 7 20.92 2.91 -12.25
C TRP A 7 21.81 1.76 -11.75
N PRO A 8 22.48 1.90 -10.60
CA PRO A 8 23.49 0.93 -10.15
C PRO A 8 22.88 -0.42 -9.71
N VAL A 9 21.56 -0.54 -9.65
CA VAL A 9 20.85 -1.80 -9.37
C VAL A 9 20.05 -2.22 -10.59
N GLY A 10 20.00 -3.51 -10.92
CA GLY A 10 19.07 -4.01 -11.93
C GLY A 10 17.61 -3.85 -11.45
N PRO A 11 16.61 -3.91 -12.35
CA PRO A 11 15.18 -3.87 -11.98
C PRO A 11 14.74 -5.01 -11.04
N ASN A 12 15.61 -6.00 -10.83
CA ASN A 12 15.37 -7.19 -10.02
C ASN A 12 16.19 -7.23 -8.72
N ALA A 13 16.84 -6.12 -8.31
CA ALA A 13 17.44 -6.07 -6.98
C ALA A 13 16.31 -6.02 -5.93
N LEU A 14 15.97 -7.17 -5.37
CA LEU A 14 14.81 -7.35 -4.52
C LEU A 14 15.17 -7.28 -3.02
N SER A 15 16.45 -7.43 -2.67
CA SER A 15 16.89 -7.34 -1.27
C SER A 15 17.53 -5.99 -0.95
N TRP A 16 17.25 -5.47 0.25
CA TRP A 16 17.88 -4.24 0.75
C TRP A 16 19.41 -4.38 0.89
N LYS A 17 19.93 -5.62 0.97
CA LYS A 17 21.38 -5.88 1.00
C LYS A 17 22.01 -5.58 -0.36
N GLU A 18 21.44 -6.11 -1.45
CA GLU A 18 21.92 -5.84 -2.81
C GLU A 18 21.84 -4.33 -3.14
N VAL A 19 20.77 -3.67 -2.70
CA VAL A 19 20.64 -2.21 -2.81
C VAL A 19 21.75 -1.51 -2.02
N GLY A 20 22.01 -1.93 -0.77
CA GLY A 20 23.08 -1.38 0.04
C GLY A 20 24.45 -1.50 -0.64
N GLU A 21 24.79 -2.68 -1.14
CA GLU A 21 26.05 -2.95 -1.83
C GLU A 21 26.22 -2.09 -3.09
N ALA A 22 25.18 -1.99 -3.93
CA ALA A 22 25.22 -1.20 -5.16
C ALA A 22 25.42 0.30 -4.92
N PHE A 23 24.79 0.83 -3.86
CA PHE A 23 24.95 2.24 -3.46
C PHE A 23 26.12 2.46 -2.48
N ARG A 24 26.93 1.43 -2.21
CA ARG A 24 28.07 1.46 -1.27
C ARG A 24 27.68 1.99 0.12
N THR A 25 26.53 1.55 0.60
CA THR A 25 25.96 1.91 1.90
C THR A 25 25.54 0.67 2.69
N THR A 26 25.09 0.86 3.93
CA THR A 26 24.62 -0.23 4.77
C THR A 26 23.14 -0.51 4.51
N TRP A 27 22.72 -1.75 4.76
CA TRP A 27 21.30 -2.14 4.76
C TRP A 27 20.44 -1.24 5.65
N HIS A 28 21.00 -0.77 6.78
CA HIS A 28 20.31 0.11 7.71
C HIS A 28 19.99 1.48 7.09
N HIS A 29 20.92 2.07 6.32
CA HIS A 29 20.65 3.32 5.61
C HIS A 29 19.60 3.16 4.50
N VAL A 30 19.59 2.02 3.81
CA VAL A 30 18.53 1.70 2.82
C VAL A 30 17.17 1.64 3.51
N PHE A 31 17.08 0.93 4.64
CA PHE A 31 15.87 0.85 5.44
C PHE A 31 15.36 2.23 5.87
N CYS A 32 16.21 3.05 6.50
CA CYS A 32 15.82 4.39 6.95
C CYS A 32 15.39 5.28 5.77
N SER A 33 16.05 5.17 4.61
CA SER A 33 15.69 5.92 3.41
C SER A 33 14.30 5.54 2.89
N VAL A 34 13.98 4.24 2.90
CA VAL A 34 12.64 3.74 2.54
C VAL A 34 11.59 4.22 3.54
N GLU A 35 11.87 4.15 4.85
CA GLU A 35 10.96 4.65 5.88
C GLU A 35 10.67 6.15 5.69
N MET A 36 11.71 6.95 5.45
CA MET A 36 11.56 8.39 5.18
C MET A 36 10.71 8.64 3.94
N ALA A 37 10.97 7.93 2.83
CA ALA A 37 10.19 8.06 1.60
C ALA A 37 8.72 7.68 1.79
N VAL A 38 8.45 6.62 2.55
CA VAL A 38 7.09 6.18 2.88
C VAL A 38 6.38 7.19 3.77
N ALA A 39 7.05 7.69 4.82
CA ALA A 39 6.50 8.70 5.72
C ALA A 39 6.12 9.97 4.96
N TRP A 40 7.06 10.49 4.17
CA TRP A 40 6.82 11.65 3.30
C TRP A 40 5.67 11.40 2.33
N GLY A 41 5.65 10.24 1.66
CA GLY A 41 4.61 9.88 0.70
C GLY A 41 3.23 9.62 1.32
N LEU A 42 3.14 9.31 2.62
CA LEU A 42 1.89 9.21 3.35
C LEU A 42 1.37 10.59 3.76
N GLU A 43 2.26 11.49 4.18
CA GLU A 43 1.93 12.87 4.55
C GLU A 43 1.44 13.69 3.35
N HIS A 44 2.10 13.55 2.20
CA HIS A 44 1.80 14.31 0.99
C HIS A 44 0.77 13.60 0.08
N ARG A 45 0.16 12.51 0.56
CA ARG A 45 -0.78 11.71 -0.24
C ARG A 45 -2.09 12.45 -0.47
N VAL A 46 -2.38 12.75 -1.73
CA VAL A 46 -3.68 13.29 -2.13
C VAL A 46 -4.71 12.15 -2.26
N LEU A 47 -5.80 12.25 -1.49
CA LEU A 47 -6.90 11.27 -1.43
C LEU A 47 -8.20 11.77 -2.09
N SER A 48 -8.13 12.77 -2.97
CA SER A 48 -9.25 13.22 -3.78
C SER A 48 -9.47 12.32 -5.01
N GLY A 49 -10.66 12.36 -5.60
CA GLY A 49 -10.97 11.67 -6.86
C GLY A 49 -10.98 10.15 -6.76
N ILE A 50 -11.29 9.61 -5.58
CA ILE A 50 -11.45 8.16 -5.36
C ILE A 50 -12.95 7.87 -5.47
N GLU A 51 -13.38 7.20 -6.55
CA GLU A 51 -14.77 6.78 -6.74
C GLU A 51 -14.93 5.27 -6.60
N ALA A 52 -13.85 4.50 -6.80
CA ALA A 52 -13.88 3.05 -6.70
C ALA A 52 -12.75 2.49 -5.82
N ILE A 53 -13.11 1.62 -4.88
CA ILE A 53 -12.15 0.92 -4.02
C ILE A 53 -12.29 -0.61 -4.11
N GLY A 54 -11.16 -1.30 -4.02
CA GLY A 54 -11.06 -2.74 -3.82
C GLY A 54 -10.69 -3.04 -2.37
N ILE A 55 -11.31 -4.07 -1.80
CA ILE A 55 -11.02 -4.61 -0.47
C ILE A 55 -10.65 -6.07 -0.63
N ASP A 56 -9.49 -6.44 -0.10
CA ASP A 56 -8.93 -7.77 -0.25
C ASP A 56 -8.26 -8.25 1.04
N GLU A 57 -7.93 -9.52 1.10
CA GLU A 57 -7.28 -10.19 2.22
C GLU A 57 -6.00 -10.87 1.77
N ILE A 58 -4.89 -10.57 2.45
CA ILE A 58 -3.64 -11.31 2.26
C ILE A 58 -3.27 -12.04 3.54
N GLN A 59 -3.00 -13.35 3.41
CA GLN A 59 -2.42 -14.12 4.49
C GLN A 59 -0.94 -13.77 4.63
N TRP A 60 -0.54 -13.33 5.82
CA TRP A 60 0.83 -12.94 6.13
C TRP A 60 1.42 -13.93 7.13
N GLN A 61 2.49 -14.63 6.74
CA GLN A 61 3.15 -15.70 7.51
C GLN A 61 2.32 -16.99 7.69
N ARG A 62 2.99 -18.05 8.16
CA ARG A 62 2.33 -19.30 8.57
C ARG A 62 1.49 -19.03 9.82
N GLY A 63 0.25 -19.51 9.80
CA GLY A 63 -0.75 -19.25 10.84
C GLY A 63 -1.88 -18.35 10.31
N HIS A 64 -3.00 -18.29 11.04
CA HIS A 64 -4.20 -17.52 10.67
C HIS A 64 -4.01 -16.01 10.89
N HIS A 65 -2.98 -15.44 10.25
CA HIS A 65 -2.65 -14.02 10.26
C HIS A 65 -3.04 -13.42 8.92
N TYR A 66 -3.98 -12.49 8.95
CA TYR A 66 -4.57 -11.91 7.76
C TYR A 66 -4.50 -10.40 7.83
N LEU A 67 -4.16 -9.77 6.72
CA LEU A 67 -4.19 -8.33 6.55
C LEU A 67 -5.34 -7.96 5.62
N THR A 68 -6.10 -6.93 5.99
CA THR A 68 -7.10 -6.32 5.11
C THR A 68 -6.42 -5.24 4.30
N LEU A 69 -6.51 -5.34 2.98
CA LEU A 69 -6.01 -4.35 2.03
C LEU A 69 -7.17 -3.51 1.52
N VAL A 70 -6.98 -2.20 1.44
CA VAL A 70 -7.89 -1.31 0.72
C VAL A 70 -7.10 -0.52 -0.30
N TYR A 71 -7.50 -0.59 -1.56
CA TYR A 71 -6.81 0.04 -2.69
C TYR A 71 -7.79 0.72 -3.64
N GLN A 72 -7.31 1.73 -4.35
CA GLN A 72 -8.07 2.41 -5.38
C GLN A 72 -8.09 1.56 -6.65
N ILE A 73 -9.26 1.49 -7.30
CA ILE A 73 -9.47 0.73 -8.56
C ILE A 73 -10.11 1.58 -9.67
N ASP A 74 -10.08 2.91 -9.53
CA ASP A 74 -10.51 3.83 -10.58
C ASP A 74 -9.71 3.60 -11.88
N ALA A 75 -10.36 3.85 -13.02
CA ALA A 75 -9.71 3.73 -14.32
C ALA A 75 -8.47 4.64 -14.38
N GLY A 76 -7.31 4.07 -14.74
CA GLY A 76 -6.05 4.82 -14.80
C GLY A 76 -5.39 5.09 -13.45
N CYS A 77 -5.97 4.68 -12.31
CA CYS A 77 -5.35 4.84 -11.00
C CYS A 77 -5.54 3.60 -10.11
N ARG A 78 -4.47 2.80 -9.97
CA ARG A 78 -4.39 1.70 -9.01
C ARG A 78 -3.33 1.99 -7.97
N ARG A 79 -3.74 2.12 -6.71
CA ARG A 79 -2.82 2.38 -5.60
C ARG A 79 -3.34 1.87 -4.27
N LEU A 80 -2.45 1.41 -3.43
CA LEU A 80 -2.77 1.00 -2.07
C LEU A 80 -3.13 2.22 -1.20
N LEU A 81 -4.33 2.22 -0.64
CA LEU A 81 -4.82 3.30 0.21
C LEU A 81 -4.55 3.01 1.69
N TRP A 82 -4.71 1.74 2.10
CA TRP A 82 -4.61 1.37 3.50
C TRP A 82 -4.37 -0.14 3.70
N ILE A 83 -3.71 -0.49 4.81
CA ILE A 83 -3.56 -1.85 5.31
C ILE A 83 -4.04 -1.89 6.75
N GLY A 84 -4.86 -2.88 7.08
CA GLY A 84 -5.32 -3.16 8.42
C GLY A 84 -4.94 -4.56 8.88
N ASP A 85 -4.62 -4.69 10.17
CA ASP A 85 -4.46 -5.99 10.79
C ASP A 85 -5.83 -6.66 11.03
N LYS A 86 -5.89 -7.97 10.75
CA LYS A 86 -7.03 -8.88 10.86
C LYS A 86 -8.16 -8.65 9.88
N ARG A 87 -8.74 -9.74 9.39
CA ARG A 87 -9.97 -9.77 8.61
C ARG A 87 -11.20 -9.61 9.53
N GLN A 88 -11.52 -8.38 9.92
CA GLN A 88 -12.67 -8.09 10.79
C GLN A 88 -13.44 -6.83 10.36
N VAL A 89 -14.76 -6.82 10.63
CA VAL A 89 -15.63 -5.63 10.45
C VAL A 89 -15.02 -4.41 11.11
N LYS A 90 -14.53 -4.56 12.34
CA LYS A 90 -13.92 -3.49 13.14
C LYS A 90 -12.69 -2.90 12.44
N THR A 91 -11.92 -3.73 11.73
CA THR A 91 -10.76 -3.28 10.95
C THR A 91 -11.22 -2.41 9.77
N LEU A 92 -12.22 -2.85 9.02
CA LEU A 92 -12.76 -2.07 7.91
C LEU A 92 -13.45 -0.78 8.37
N LEU A 93 -14.15 -0.79 9.50
CA LEU A 93 -14.73 0.42 10.10
C LEU A 93 -13.65 1.45 10.48
N ARG A 94 -12.47 1.01 10.94
CA ARG A 94 -11.33 1.91 11.20
C ARG A 94 -10.86 2.59 9.92
N PHE A 95 -10.84 1.87 8.79
CA PHE A 95 -10.54 2.46 7.49
C PHE A 95 -11.55 3.56 7.15
N PHE A 96 -12.86 3.30 7.17
CA PHE A 96 -13.86 4.32 6.81
C PHE A 96 -13.86 5.53 7.75
N ARG A 97 -13.60 5.32 9.05
CA ARG A 97 -13.41 6.42 10.01
C ARG A 97 -12.22 7.32 9.63
N ARG A 98 -11.10 6.73 9.24
CA ARG A 98 -9.90 7.46 8.77
C ARG A 98 -10.14 8.10 7.39
N PHE A 99 -10.84 7.41 6.50
CA PHE A 99 -11.10 7.86 5.13
C PHE A 99 -11.98 9.10 5.10
N GLY A 100 -12.90 9.20 6.06
CA GLY A 100 -13.75 10.36 6.28
C GLY A 100 -15.10 10.24 5.56
N LYS A 101 -16.11 10.91 6.11
CA LYS A 101 -17.50 10.83 5.61
C LYS A 101 -17.63 11.36 4.19
N GLU A 102 -17.02 12.50 3.89
CA GLU A 102 -17.10 13.15 2.57
C GLU A 102 -16.55 12.23 1.46
N ARG A 103 -15.36 11.66 1.66
CA ARG A 103 -14.76 10.76 0.67
C ARG A 103 -15.53 9.45 0.55
N THR A 104 -16.04 8.94 1.67
CA THR A 104 -16.88 7.73 1.66
C THR A 104 -18.17 7.97 0.85
N ALA A 105 -18.77 9.16 0.96
CA ALA A 105 -19.96 9.52 0.21
C ALA A 105 -19.71 9.66 -1.31
N ASN A 106 -18.47 9.93 -1.72
CA ASN A 106 -18.07 10.01 -3.13
C ASN A 106 -17.80 8.63 -3.76
N LEU A 107 -17.70 7.56 -2.96
CA LEU A 107 -17.52 6.22 -3.48
C LEU A 107 -18.78 5.77 -4.23
N ARG A 108 -18.59 5.34 -5.47
CA ARG A 108 -19.62 4.75 -6.34
C ARG A 108 -19.54 3.24 -6.36
N TYR A 109 -18.33 2.69 -6.21
CA TYR A 109 -18.09 1.25 -6.32
C TYR A 109 -17.18 0.75 -5.21
N ILE A 110 -17.56 -0.40 -4.64
CA ILE A 110 -16.74 -1.16 -3.69
C ILE A 110 -16.69 -2.59 -4.20
N CYS A 111 -15.51 -3.03 -4.64
CA CYS A 111 -15.25 -4.42 -4.93
C CYS A 111 -14.66 -5.06 -3.67
N SER A 112 -15.22 -6.16 -3.20
CA SER A 112 -14.76 -6.84 -2.00
C SER A 112 -14.76 -8.34 -2.24
N ASP A 113 -13.60 -8.98 -2.11
CA ASP A 113 -13.48 -10.45 -2.18
C ASP A 113 -13.64 -11.11 -0.79
N MET A 114 -14.23 -10.38 0.16
CA MET A 114 -14.48 -10.87 1.51
C MET A 114 -15.73 -11.79 1.53
N TRP A 115 -15.62 -13.06 1.15
CA TRP A 115 -16.76 -14.01 1.21
C TRP A 115 -16.86 -14.79 2.54
N LYS A 116 -18.10 -14.82 3.06
CA LYS A 116 -18.71 -15.42 4.28
C LYS A 116 -18.54 -14.72 5.65
N SER A 117 -19.71 -14.24 6.10
CA SER A 117 -20.20 -13.67 7.37
C SER A 117 -19.31 -12.69 8.14
N LEU A 118 -19.44 -11.41 7.80
CA LEU A 118 -19.42 -10.36 8.83
C LEU A 118 -20.69 -10.53 9.71
N THR A 119 -20.66 -11.50 10.63
CA THR A 119 -21.58 -11.57 11.79
C THR A 119 -20.96 -10.89 12.99
#